data_AF-A0A971YDG2-F1
#
_entry.id   AF-A0A971YDG2-F1
#
_cell.length_a   1.000
_cell.length_b   1.000
_cell.length_c   1.000
_cell.angle_alpha   90.00
_cell.angle_beta   90.00
_cell.angle_gamma   90.00
#
_symmetry.space_group_name_H-M   'P 1'
#
loop_
_entity.id
_entity.type
_entity.pdbx_description
1 polymer ?
#
loop_
_entity_poly.entity_id
_entity_poly.type
_entity_poly.pdbx_seq_one_letter_code
_entity_poly.pdbx_strand_id
1 'polypeptide(L)'
;MLDNLYAAPFNLALGIFLLGCVVLDLLFGDPKDWPHPVRLIGAGLNALEGWGRGFLLGPFLGGAASVLGITMLTGLVAWWLTALPLIGELLALYLGYAGLALGCLVRETAAVTRLLEHNKLDQARTLLAGLVSRDTTHMDRNEMYRAVGETLAENFNDGFVAPFFYLAF
;
A
#
# COMPACT_ATOMS: atom_id res chain seq x y z
N MET A 1 -5.56 27.67 10.99
CA MET A 1 -4.41 27.43 10.09
C MET A 1 -4.59 26.12 9.31
N LEU A 2 -5.14 25.08 9.94
CA LEU A 2 -5.60 23.85 9.26
C LEU A 2 -6.71 24.11 8.23
N ASP A 3 -7.66 25.01 8.53
CA ASP A 3 -8.81 25.26 7.66
C ASP A 3 -8.45 25.86 6.28
N ASN A 4 -7.32 26.55 6.15
CA ASN A 4 -6.89 27.13 4.87
C ASN A 4 -6.03 26.19 4.03
N LEU A 5 -5.45 25.13 4.63
CA LEU A 5 -4.63 24.18 3.88
C LEU A 5 -5.49 23.22 3.04
N TYR A 6 -6.74 22.98 3.43
CA TYR A 6 -7.64 22.02 2.78
C TYR A 6 -8.87 22.67 2.10
N ALA A 7 -9.06 24.00 2.22
CA ALA A 7 -10.22 24.70 1.67
C ALA A 7 -10.08 25.16 0.21
N ALA A 8 -8.89 25.10 -0.38
CA ALA A 8 -8.66 25.46 -1.79
C ALA A 8 -8.33 24.22 -2.62
N PRO A 9 -8.90 24.06 -3.84
CA PRO A 9 -8.54 22.98 -4.74
C PRO A 9 -7.06 23.17 -5.13
N PHE A 10 -6.20 22.33 -4.55
CA PHE A 10 -4.75 22.32 -4.73
C PHE A 10 -4.04 23.66 -4.40
N ASN A 11 -3.63 23.83 -3.14
CA ASN A 11 -2.68 24.89 -2.77
C ASN A 11 -1.23 24.36 -2.72
N LEU A 12 -0.26 25.28 -2.70
CA LEU A 12 1.17 24.93 -2.69
C LEU A 12 1.55 24.00 -1.52
N ALA A 13 0.89 24.13 -0.37
CA ALA A 13 1.17 23.32 0.80
C ALA A 13 0.75 21.85 0.60
N LEU A 14 -0.42 21.60 0.02
CA LEU A 14 -0.85 20.26 -0.38
C LEU A 14 0.12 19.65 -1.39
N GLY A 15 0.57 20.43 -2.38
CA GLY A 15 1.57 19.98 -3.35
C GLY A 15 2.90 19.56 -2.69
N ILE A 16 3.40 20.34 -1.73
CA ILE A 16 4.61 20.02 -0.96
C ILE A 16 4.40 18.75 -0.13
N PHE A 17 3.25 18.62 0.53
CA PHE A 17 2.90 17.44 1.32
C PHE A 17 2.89 16.17 0.47
N LEU A 18 2.15 16.17 -0.65
CA LEU A 18 2.06 15.03 -1.56
C LEU A 18 3.43 14.65 -2.14
N LEU A 19 4.22 15.64 -2.56
CA LEU A 19 5.57 15.40 -3.04
C LEU A 19 6.45 14.80 -1.93
N GLY A 20 6.30 15.27 -0.70
CA GLY A 20 6.95 14.70 0.48
C GLY A 20 6.63 13.22 0.67
N CYS A 21 5.34 12.84 0.63
CA CYS A 21 4.90 11.45 0.73
C CYS A 21 5.55 10.57 -0.36
N VAL A 22 5.52 11.02 -1.62
CA VAL A 22 6.10 10.28 -2.76
C VAL A 22 7.61 10.16 -2.65
N VAL A 23 8.31 11.23 -2.27
CA VAL A 23 9.78 11.19 -2.10
C VAL A 23 10.15 10.23 -0.97
N LEU A 24 9.45 10.27 0.16
CA LEU A 24 9.67 9.33 1.25
C LEU A 24 9.43 7.88 0.83
N ASP A 25 8.36 7.61 0.08
CA ASP A 25 8.07 6.27 -0.46
C ASP A 25 9.16 5.80 -1.42
N LEU A 26 9.59 6.65 -2.35
CA LEU A 26 10.66 6.29 -3.28
C LEU A 26 12.00 6.04 -2.58
N LEU A 27 12.30 6.74 -1.47
CA LEU A 27 13.54 6.57 -0.72
C LEU A 27 13.50 5.35 0.21
N PHE A 28 12.45 5.22 1.01
CA PHE A 28 12.36 4.23 2.09
C PHE A 28 11.58 2.97 1.72
N GLY A 29 10.61 3.06 0.80
CA GLY A 29 9.67 1.97 0.49
C GLY A 29 8.97 1.47 1.76
N ASP A 30 8.89 0.15 1.94
CA ASP A 30 8.41 -0.51 3.17
C ASP A 30 9.56 -1.33 3.80
N PRO A 31 10.30 -0.77 4.78
CA PRO A 31 11.39 -1.49 5.43
C PRO A 31 10.87 -2.65 6.29
N LYS A 32 11.47 -3.83 6.14
CA LYS A 32 11.03 -5.09 6.76
C LYS A 32 10.86 -5.04 8.29
N ASP A 33 11.64 -4.23 8.99
CA ASP A 33 11.64 -4.14 10.46
C ASP A 33 10.97 -2.85 10.98
N TRP A 34 10.39 -2.04 10.09
CA TRP A 34 9.73 -0.79 10.48
C TRP A 34 8.29 -1.04 10.95
N PRO A 35 7.81 -0.34 12.00
CA PRO A 35 6.43 -0.44 12.45
C PRO A 35 5.48 0.22 11.43
N HIS A 36 5.10 -0.54 10.40
CA HIS A 36 4.26 -0.05 9.32
C HIS A 36 2.76 -0.15 9.67
N PRO A 37 1.98 0.96 9.59
CA PRO A 37 0.57 0.97 9.99
C PRO A 37 -0.26 -0.06 9.21
N VAL A 38 -0.01 -0.24 7.91
CA VAL A 38 -0.72 -1.25 7.09
C VAL A 38 -0.49 -2.67 7.61
N ARG A 39 0.71 -3.00 8.11
CA ARG A 39 1.00 -4.31 8.70
C ARG A 39 0.26 -4.52 10.02
N LEU A 40 0.10 -3.46 10.82
CA LEU A 40 -0.71 -3.52 12.05
C LEU A 40 -2.19 -3.73 11.74
N ILE A 41 -2.72 -3.09 10.70
CA ILE A 41 -4.09 -3.31 10.21
C ILE A 41 -4.28 -4.76 9.78
N GLY A 42 -3.35 -5.30 8.98
CA GLY A 42 -3.36 -6.70 8.56
C GLY A 42 -3.28 -7.68 9.73
N ALA A 43 -2.42 -7.42 10.72
CA ALA A 43 -2.34 -8.23 11.93
C ALA A 43 -3.65 -8.18 12.74
N GLY A 44 -4.28 -7.01 12.83
CA GLY A 44 -5.60 -6.85 13.46
C GLY A 44 -6.69 -7.65 12.74
N LEU A 45 -6.72 -7.59 11.40
CA LEU A 45 -7.64 -8.38 10.58
C LEU A 45 -7.42 -9.89 10.76
N ASN A 46 -6.16 -10.34 10.80
CA ASN A 46 -5.84 -11.75 11.05
C ASN A 46 -6.30 -12.20 12.45
N ALA A 47 -6.16 -11.35 13.47
CA ALA A 47 -6.66 -11.64 14.81
C ALA A 47 -8.20 -11.73 14.86
N LEU A 48 -8.89 -10.96 14.01
CA LEU A 48 -10.35 -10.98 13.89
C LEU A 48 -10.87 -12.14 13.04
N GLU A 49 -10.02 -12.85 12.30
CA GLU A 49 -10.43 -13.90 11.37
C GLU A 49 -11.24 -15.01 12.08
N GLY A 50 -10.77 -15.47 13.23
CA GLY A 50 -11.45 -16.51 14.02
C GLY A 50 -12.84 -16.05 14.50
N TRP A 51 -12.94 -14.80 14.92
CA TRP A 51 -14.22 -14.18 15.31
C TRP A 51 -15.17 -14.04 14.12
N GLY A 52 -14.66 -13.55 12.98
CA GLY A 52 -15.44 -13.36 11.77
C GLY A 52 -15.99 -14.68 11.22
N ARG A 53 -15.18 -15.74 11.20
CA ARG A 53 -15.60 -17.09 10.78
C ARG A 53 -16.67 -17.69 11.69
N GLY A 54 -16.61 -17.41 12.99
CA GLY A 54 -17.57 -17.89 14.00
C GLY A 54 -18.78 -16.97 14.23
N PHE A 55 -18.94 -15.92 13.42
CA PHE A 55 -19.96 -14.91 13.65
C PHE A 55 -21.38 -15.48 13.50
N LEU A 56 -22.27 -15.14 14.44
CA LEU A 56 -23.60 -15.73 14.58
C LEU A 56 -24.49 -15.57 13.34
N LEU A 57 -24.31 -14.48 12.60
CA LEU A 57 -25.09 -14.18 11.38
C LEU A 57 -24.42 -14.73 10.10
N GLY A 58 -23.32 -15.47 10.25
CA GLY A 58 -22.56 -16.09 9.17
C GLY A 58 -21.24 -15.40 8.87
N PRO A 59 -20.31 -16.12 8.20
CA PRO A 59 -18.92 -15.69 8.02
C PRO A 59 -18.78 -14.43 7.15
N PHE A 60 -19.68 -14.22 6.19
CA PHE A 60 -19.68 -13.01 5.37
C PHE A 60 -19.95 -11.76 6.21
N LEU A 61 -20.97 -11.79 7.07
CA LEU A 61 -21.30 -10.67 7.94
C LEU A 61 -20.24 -10.46 9.03
N GLY A 62 -19.63 -11.53 9.53
CA GLY A 62 -18.48 -11.43 10.43
C GLY A 62 -17.26 -10.79 9.78
N GLY A 63 -16.95 -11.17 8.54
CA GLY A 63 -15.90 -10.56 7.74
C GLY A 63 -16.17 -9.08 7.45
N ALA A 64 -17.40 -8.75 7.01
CA ALA A 64 -17.82 -7.38 6.77
C ALA A 64 -17.73 -6.51 8.05
N ALA A 65 -18.21 -7.03 9.18
CA ALA A 65 -18.11 -6.35 10.47
C ALA A 65 -16.65 -6.14 10.90
N SER A 66 -15.77 -7.12 10.64
CA SER A 66 -14.33 -7.00 10.93
C SER A 66 -13.68 -5.88 10.10
N VAL A 67 -13.97 -5.84 8.79
CA VAL A 67 -13.45 -4.82 7.87
C VAL A 67 -14.00 -3.44 8.23
N LEU A 68 -15.30 -3.31 8.49
CA LEU A 68 -15.92 -2.04 8.90
C LEU A 68 -15.36 -1.56 10.25
N GLY A 69 -15.24 -2.47 11.22
CA GLY A 69 -14.70 -2.16 12.54
C GLY A 69 -13.24 -1.69 12.48
N ILE A 70 -12.37 -2.41 11.77
CA ILE A 70 -10.96 -2.02 11.65
C ILE A 70 -10.83 -0.71 10.88
N THR A 71 -11.60 -0.50 9.81
CA THR A 71 -11.56 0.72 9.00
C THR A 71 -12.02 1.93 9.79
N MET A 72 -13.09 1.80 10.57
CA MET A 72 -13.58 2.88 11.42
C MET A 72 -12.59 3.20 12.55
N LEU A 73 -12.00 2.17 13.16
CA LEU A 73 -10.97 2.34 14.19
C LEU A 73 -9.72 3.04 13.64
N THR A 74 -9.19 2.58 12.51
CA THR A 74 -7.98 3.15 11.91
C THR A 74 -8.22 4.56 11.39
N GLY A 75 -9.39 4.83 10.81
CA GLY A 75 -9.81 6.17 10.42
C GLY A 75 -9.91 7.12 11.61
N LEU A 76 -10.49 6.67 12.73
CA LEU A 76 -10.59 7.47 13.96
C LEU A 76 -9.22 7.73 14.59
N VAL A 77 -8.35 6.72 14.62
CA VAL A 77 -6.98 6.87 15.11
C VAL A 77 -6.19 7.83 14.22
N ALA A 78 -6.26 7.68 12.90
CA ALA A 78 -5.60 8.58 11.96
C ALA A 78 -6.08 10.02 12.13
N TRP A 79 -7.41 10.24 12.20
CA TRP A 79 -8.01 11.55 12.44
C TRP A 79 -7.54 12.16 13.77
N TRP A 80 -7.52 11.38 14.84
CA TRP A 80 -7.07 11.86 16.15
C TRP A 80 -5.57 12.20 16.16
N LEU A 81 -4.72 11.36 15.55
CA LEU A 81 -3.28 11.58 15.46
C LEU A 81 -2.93 12.82 14.64
N THR A 82 -3.60 13.05 13.51
CA THR A 82 -3.34 14.18 12.63
C THR A 82 -3.88 15.50 13.20
N ALA A 83 -4.82 15.44 14.14
CA ALA A 83 -5.33 16.60 14.87
C ALA A 83 -4.42 17.05 16.04
N LEU A 84 -3.37 16.29 16.40
CA LEU A 84 -2.48 16.64 17.50
C LEU A 84 -1.69 17.93 17.19
N PRO A 85 -1.60 18.88 18.14
CA PRO A 85 -0.84 20.10 17.93
C PRO A 85 0.65 19.79 17.75
N LEU A 86 1.33 20.56 16.91
CA LEU A 86 2.76 20.49 16.60
C LEU A 86 3.23 19.23 15.86
N ILE A 87 2.70 18.04 16.16
CA ILE A 87 3.12 16.77 15.56
C ILE A 87 2.14 16.20 14.53
N GLY A 88 0.91 16.72 14.46
CA GLY A 88 -0.13 16.21 13.57
C GLY A 88 0.26 16.23 12.09
N GLU A 89 0.94 17.28 11.63
CA GLU A 89 1.44 17.38 10.25
C GLU A 89 2.53 16.33 9.94
N LEU A 90 3.43 16.07 10.90
CA LEU A 90 4.46 15.04 10.76
C LEU A 90 3.84 13.64 10.71
N LEU A 91 2.83 13.40 11.55
CA LEU A 91 2.08 12.13 11.56
C LEU A 91 1.25 11.98 10.27
N ALA A 92 0.66 13.05 9.75
CA ALA A 92 -0.02 13.03 8.46
C ALA A 92 0.94 12.66 7.33
N LEU A 93 2.14 13.25 7.32
CA LEU A 93 3.18 12.94 6.33
C LEU A 93 3.61 11.48 6.42
N TYR A 94 3.83 10.98 7.63
CA TYR A 94 4.17 9.59 7.88
C TYR A 94 3.08 8.63 7.40
N LEU A 95 1.81 8.87 7.77
CA LEU A 95 0.68 8.03 7.38
C LEU A 95 0.42 8.09 5.87
N GLY A 96 0.59 9.26 5.26
CA GLY A 96 0.48 9.45 3.81
C GLY A 96 1.56 8.68 3.06
N TYR A 97 2.83 8.80 3.47
CA TYR A 97 3.94 7.98 2.95
C TYR A 97 3.66 6.49 3.11
N ALA A 98 3.27 6.04 4.32
CA ALA A 98 3.01 4.63 4.60
C ALA A 98 1.76 4.07 3.88
N GLY A 99 0.96 4.93 3.24
CA GLY A 99 -0.15 4.52 2.38
C GLY A 99 0.25 4.31 0.92
N LEU A 100 1.48 4.68 0.53
CA LEU A 100 2.00 4.55 -0.84
C LEU A 100 2.96 3.36 -0.93
N ALA A 101 3.02 2.73 -2.10
CA ALA A 101 3.87 1.56 -2.37
C ALA A 101 4.65 1.65 -3.70
N LEU A 102 4.75 2.85 -4.30
CA LEU A 102 5.43 3.06 -5.59
C LEU A 102 6.92 2.70 -5.50
N GLY A 103 7.59 3.06 -4.41
CA GLY A 103 9.01 2.79 -4.21
C GLY A 103 9.35 1.30 -4.24
N CYS A 104 8.58 0.48 -3.52
CA CYS A 104 8.73 -0.97 -3.53
C CYS A 104 8.37 -1.57 -4.90
N LEU A 105 7.25 -1.13 -5.47
CA LEU A 105 6.75 -1.63 -6.75
C LEU A 105 7.77 -1.44 -7.88
N VAL A 106 8.39 -0.26 -7.96
CA VAL A 106 9.43 0.03 -8.96
C VAL A 106 10.65 -0.86 -8.75
N ARG A 107 11.10 -1.07 -7.50
CA ARG A 107 12.28 -1.90 -7.21
C ARG A 107 12.06 -3.37 -7.55
N GLU A 108 10.91 -3.92 -7.16
CA GLU A 108 10.58 -5.33 -7.38
C GLU A 108 10.39 -5.64 -8.87
N THR A 109 9.63 -4.80 -9.58
CA THR A 109 9.41 -4.98 -11.02
C THR A 109 10.69 -4.76 -11.82
N ALA A 110 11.51 -3.75 -11.48
CA ALA A 110 12.81 -3.53 -12.11
C ALA A 110 13.78 -4.69 -11.88
N ALA A 111 13.72 -5.34 -10.71
CA ALA A 111 14.55 -6.50 -10.42
C ALA A 111 14.17 -7.70 -11.31
N VAL A 112 12.87 -7.96 -11.51
CA VAL A 112 12.41 -9.02 -12.42
C VAL A 112 12.75 -8.68 -13.88
N THR A 113 12.47 -7.46 -14.36
CA THR A 113 12.75 -7.09 -15.75
C THR A 113 14.23 -7.15 -16.06
N ARG A 114 15.11 -6.71 -15.16
CA ARG A 114 16.57 -6.84 -15.32
C ARG A 114 17.01 -8.30 -15.45
N LEU A 115 16.41 -9.24 -14.69
CA LEU A 115 16.73 -10.66 -14.83
C LEU A 115 16.27 -11.21 -16.19
N LEU A 116 15.10 -10.79 -16.67
CA LEU A 116 14.60 -11.15 -18.00
C LEU A 116 15.53 -10.61 -19.09
N GLU A 117 15.95 -9.34 -19.04
CA GLU A 117 16.89 -8.73 -20.00
C GLU A 117 18.20 -9.51 -20.10
N HIS A 118 18.71 -10.03 -18.98
CA HIS A 118 19.95 -10.81 -18.92
C HIS A 118 19.74 -12.32 -19.16
N ASN A 119 18.55 -12.74 -19.60
CA ASN A 119 18.20 -14.15 -19.86
C ASN A 119 18.36 -15.09 -18.66
N LYS A 120 18.20 -14.57 -17.43
CA LYS A 120 18.26 -15.32 -16.17
C LYS A 120 16.87 -15.82 -15.77
N LEU A 121 16.29 -16.71 -16.58
CA LEU A 121 14.88 -17.10 -16.49
C LEU A 121 14.52 -17.75 -15.15
N ASP A 122 15.35 -18.66 -14.62
CA ASP A 122 15.02 -19.34 -13.35
C ASP A 122 14.97 -18.36 -12.17
N GLN A 123 15.92 -17.42 -12.11
CA GLN A 123 15.91 -16.37 -11.09
C GLN A 123 14.71 -15.43 -11.25
N ALA A 124 14.35 -15.10 -12.50
CA ALA A 124 13.17 -14.29 -12.77
C ALA A 124 11.88 -14.99 -12.32
N ARG A 125 11.75 -16.31 -12.54
CA ARG A 125 10.60 -17.11 -12.07
C ARG A 125 10.49 -17.12 -10.55
N THR A 126 11.61 -17.33 -9.85
CA THR A 126 11.63 -17.33 -8.39
C THR A 126 11.23 -15.96 -7.83
N LEU A 127 11.74 -14.87 -8.39
CA LEU A 127 11.40 -13.53 -7.94
C LEU A 127 9.95 -13.16 -8.27
N LEU A 128 9.50 -13.48 -9.49
CA LEU A 128 8.13 -13.25 -9.94
C LEU A 128 7.10 -14.03 -9.11
N ALA A 129 7.44 -15.23 -8.63
CA ALA A 129 6.57 -16.02 -7.74
C ALA A 129 6.20 -15.29 -6.44
N GLY A 130 7.04 -14.35 -6.01
CA GLY A 130 6.75 -13.50 -4.85
C GLY A 130 5.79 -12.35 -5.14
N LEU A 131 5.57 -12.01 -6.41
CA LEU A 131 4.75 -10.88 -6.85
C LEU A 131 3.38 -11.30 -7.36
N VAL A 132 3.25 -12.55 -7.85
CA VAL A 132 2.03 -13.04 -8.49
C VAL A 132 1.47 -14.25 -7.73
N SER A 133 0.16 -14.42 -7.77
CA SER A 133 -0.53 -15.55 -7.11
C SER A 133 -0.54 -16.85 -7.93
N ARG A 134 -0.17 -16.78 -9.22
CA ARG A 134 -0.15 -17.92 -10.16
C ARG A 134 1.20 -18.64 -10.17
N ASP A 135 1.17 -19.90 -10.60
CA ASP A 135 2.38 -20.70 -10.76
C ASP A 135 3.32 -20.13 -11.84
N THR A 136 4.57 -19.84 -11.46
CA THR A 136 5.60 -19.29 -12.36
C THR A 136 6.60 -20.33 -12.84
N THR A 137 6.55 -21.57 -12.34
CA THR A 137 7.58 -22.59 -12.56
C THR A 137 7.83 -22.91 -14.04
N HIS A 138 6.77 -22.91 -14.84
CA HIS A 138 6.83 -23.24 -16.27
C HIS A 138 6.70 -22.04 -17.20
N MET A 139 6.65 -20.81 -16.66
CA MET A 139 6.48 -19.62 -17.49
C MET A 139 7.64 -19.42 -18.45
N ASP A 140 7.33 -19.17 -19.71
CA ASP A 140 8.28 -18.68 -20.69
C ASP A 140 8.59 -17.18 -20.48
N ARG A 141 9.53 -16.66 -21.28
CA ARG A 141 9.94 -15.25 -21.21
C ARG A 141 8.78 -14.28 -21.46
N ASN A 142 7.92 -14.56 -22.44
CA ASN A 142 6.83 -13.68 -22.83
C ASN A 142 5.71 -13.71 -21.78
N GLU A 143 5.43 -14.90 -21.25
CA GLU A 143 4.51 -15.10 -20.12
C GLU A 143 4.99 -14.34 -18.88
N MET A 144 6.29 -14.36 -18.58
CA MET A 144 6.86 -13.57 -17.47
C MET A 144 6.72 -12.06 -17.69
N TYR A 145 7.00 -11.54 -18.89
CA TYR A 145 6.80 -10.11 -19.17
C TYR A 145 5.33 -9.69 -19.05
N ARG A 146 4.42 -10.52 -19.57
CA ARG A 146 2.99 -10.30 -19.43
C ARG A 146 2.58 -10.31 -17.96
N ALA A 147 3.10 -11.26 -17.19
CA ALA A 147 2.79 -11.36 -15.78
C ALA A 147 3.28 -10.16 -14.96
N VAL A 148 4.50 -9.68 -15.24
CA VAL A 148 5.02 -8.44 -14.66
C VAL A 148 4.13 -7.26 -15.01
N GLY A 149 3.70 -7.13 -16.27
CA GLY A 149 2.85 -6.03 -16.71
C GLY A 149 1.47 -6.02 -16.05
N GLU A 150 0.82 -7.19 -15.96
CA GLU A 150 -0.48 -7.36 -15.30
C GLU A 150 -0.38 -6.98 -13.81
N THR A 151 0.58 -7.56 -13.09
CA THR A 151 0.79 -7.30 -11.66
C THR A 151 1.26 -5.89 -11.37
N LEU A 152 2.11 -5.30 -12.23
CA LEU A 152 2.49 -3.90 -12.12
C LEU A 152 1.28 -2.99 -12.26
N ALA A 153 0.40 -3.23 -13.25
CA ALA A 153 -0.78 -2.39 -13.46
C ALA A 153 -1.76 -2.47 -12.28
N GLU A 154 -2.02 -3.68 -11.78
CA GLU A 154 -2.89 -3.92 -10.62
C GLU A 154 -2.33 -3.23 -9.37
N ASN A 155 -1.07 -3.52 -9.01
CA ASN A 155 -0.44 -2.94 -7.82
C ASN A 155 -0.19 -1.44 -7.95
N PHE A 156 0.01 -0.91 -9.16
CA PHE A 156 0.16 0.53 -9.36
C PHE A 156 -1.15 1.26 -9.08
N ASN A 157 -2.28 0.70 -9.50
CA ASN A 157 -3.58 1.26 -9.16
C ASN A 157 -3.84 1.23 -7.65
N ASP A 158 -3.70 0.06 -7.04
CA ASP A 158 -4.12 -0.18 -5.66
C ASP A 158 -3.12 0.39 -4.63
N GLY A 159 -1.83 0.34 -4.94
CA GLY A 159 -0.75 0.77 -4.06
C GLY A 159 -0.24 2.19 -4.28
N PHE A 160 -0.62 2.86 -5.37
CA PHE A 160 -0.20 4.25 -5.62
C PHE A 160 -1.32 5.16 -6.09
N VAL A 161 -1.96 4.86 -7.23
CA VAL A 161 -2.91 5.80 -7.86
C VAL A 161 -4.11 6.07 -6.96
N ALA A 162 -4.78 5.03 -6.46
CA ALA A 162 -5.94 5.20 -5.60
C ALA A 162 -5.59 5.87 -4.25
N PRO A 163 -4.55 5.41 -3.50
CA PRO A 163 -4.14 6.11 -2.27
C PRO A 163 -3.72 7.56 -2.51
N PHE A 164 -2.94 7.84 -3.56
CA PHE A 164 -2.52 9.20 -3.89
C PHE A 164 -3.72 10.10 -4.24
N PHE A 165 -4.70 9.57 -4.98
CA PHE A 165 -5.93 10.28 -5.30
C PHE A 165 -6.68 10.71 -4.02
N TYR A 166 -6.90 9.80 -3.07
CA TYR A 166 -7.59 10.13 -1.81
C TYR A 166 -6.76 10.99 -0.84
N LEU A 167 -5.43 11.07 -1.01
CA LEU A 167 -4.61 12.04 -0.28
C LEU A 167 -4.71 13.45 -0.88
N ALA A 168 -5.03 13.55 -2.18
CA ALA A 168 -5.08 14.81 -2.91
C ALA A 168 -6.47 15.46 -2.97
N PHE A 169 -7.55 14.67 -2.86
CA PHE A 169 -8.94 15.07 -3.02
C PHE A 169 -9.81 14.59 -1.86
#